data_AF-Q0ICS7-F1
#
_entry.id   AF-Q0ICS7-F1
#
_cell.length_a   1.000
_cell.length_b   1.000
_cell.length_c   1.000
_cell.angle_alpha   90.00
_cell.angle_beta   90.00
_cell.angle_gamma   90.00
#
_symmetry.space_group_name_H-M   'P 1'
#
loop_
_entity.id
_entity.type
_entity.pdbx_description
1 polymer ?
#
loop_
_entity_poly.entity_id
_entity_poly.type
_entity_poly.pdbx_seq_one_letter_code
_entity_poly.pdbx_strand_id
1 'polypeptide(L)'
;MESTVEQTLSNLLKNSSEEKEVHYNIGNEILRLNLKPEDIMLWRETLKNISNPGNVLLACESNQVDLSTTKLTWIVGAAIRSTKIGKTSEIANLLKSLDIPNDIAEAVCKYCPGLGSEVTWAFYLERHGWLTASPIIDIKQLGNWQKDGK
;
A
#
# COMPACT_ATOMS: atom_id res chain seq x y z
N MET A 1 -21.12 4.96 12.92
CA MET A 1 -19.98 5.89 12.92
C MET A 1 -18.89 5.20 12.16
N GLU A 2 -18.55 5.70 10.97
CA GLU A 2 -17.36 5.25 10.24
C GLU A 2 -16.11 5.55 11.09
N SER A 3 -15.12 4.66 11.07
CA SER A 3 -13.84 4.89 11.76
C SER A 3 -13.10 6.08 11.11
N THR A 4 -12.22 6.75 11.86
CA THR A 4 -11.41 7.85 11.30
C THR A 4 -10.55 7.39 10.11
N VAL A 5 -10.14 6.11 10.08
CA VAL A 5 -9.39 5.49 8.98
C VAL A 5 -10.26 5.36 7.73
N GLU A 6 -11.49 4.88 7.91
CA GLU A 6 -12.50 4.74 6.85
C GLU A 6 -12.81 6.08 6.17
N GLN A 7 -13.03 7.12 6.97
CA GLN A 7 -13.25 8.48 6.48
C GLN A 7 -12.02 9.01 5.71
N THR A 8 -10.82 8.75 6.21
CA THR A 8 -9.58 9.19 5.57
C THR A 8 -9.38 8.52 4.21
N LEU A 9 -9.56 7.20 4.13
CA LEU A 9 -9.48 6.45 2.87
C LEU A 9 -10.54 6.91 1.86
N SER A 10 -11.76 7.16 2.33
CA SER A 10 -12.84 7.68 1.49
C SER A 10 -12.53 9.04 0.92
N ASN A 11 -11.94 9.92 1.73
CA ASN A 11 -11.49 11.23 1.28
C ASN A 11 -10.35 11.11 0.27
N LEU A 12 -9.40 10.21 0.48
CA LEU A 12 -8.34 9.93 -0.50
C LEU A 12 -8.93 9.48 -1.85
N LEU A 13 -9.92 8.58 -1.85
CA LEU A 13 -10.58 8.09 -3.07
C LEU A 13 -11.44 9.14 -3.77
N LYS A 14 -12.04 10.07 -3.01
CA LYS A 14 -12.82 11.19 -3.55
C LYS A 14 -11.92 12.26 -4.16
N ASN A 15 -10.80 12.54 -3.51
CA ASN A 15 -9.86 13.61 -3.87
C ASN A 15 -8.73 13.14 -4.77
N SER A 16 -8.64 11.85 -5.07
CA SER A 16 -7.73 11.34 -6.09
C SER A 16 -8.05 11.97 -7.43
N SER A 17 -7.03 12.19 -8.26
CA SER A 17 -7.21 12.64 -9.64
C SER A 17 -8.10 11.70 -10.46
N GLU A 18 -8.42 12.06 -11.71
CA GLU A 18 -9.11 11.16 -12.64
C GLU A 18 -8.37 9.82 -12.78
N GLU A 19 -7.03 9.85 -12.67
CA GLU A 19 -6.16 8.68 -12.65
C GLU A 19 -6.28 7.83 -11.38
N LYS A 20 -7.09 8.21 -10.39
CA LYS A 20 -7.20 7.51 -9.10
C LYS A 20 -5.85 7.35 -8.40
N GLU A 21 -5.08 8.43 -8.40
CA GLU A 21 -3.78 8.49 -7.76
C GLU A 21 -3.64 9.73 -6.88
N VAL A 22 -2.81 9.62 -5.84
CA VAL A 22 -2.36 10.76 -5.03
C VAL A 22 -0.84 10.70 -4.96
N HIS A 23 -0.16 11.81 -5.24
CA HIS A 23 1.30 11.90 -5.17
C HIS A 23 1.72 12.81 -4.04
N TYR A 24 2.69 12.37 -3.25
CA TYR A 24 3.34 13.17 -2.22
C TYR A 24 4.82 13.33 -2.55
N ASN A 25 5.26 14.58 -2.67
CA ASN A 25 6.66 14.92 -2.85
C ASN A 25 7.38 14.83 -1.50
N ILE A 26 8.39 13.95 -1.39
CA ILE A 26 9.18 13.72 -0.19
C ILE A 26 10.65 14.00 -0.54
N GLY A 27 11.06 15.26 -0.35
CA GLY A 27 12.36 15.71 -0.85
C GLY A 27 12.41 15.61 -2.38
N ASN A 28 13.32 14.76 -2.89
CA ASN A 28 13.48 14.49 -4.33
C ASN A 28 12.73 13.24 -4.79
N GLU A 29 12.07 12.52 -3.88
CA GLU A 29 11.37 11.27 -4.16
C GLU A 29 9.85 11.50 -4.20
N ILE A 30 9.13 10.58 -4.86
CA ILE A 30 7.67 10.60 -4.93
C ILE A 30 7.10 9.35 -4.27
N LEU A 31 6.24 9.55 -3.28
CA LEU A 31 5.35 8.51 -2.78
C LEU A 31 4.03 8.58 -3.55
N ARG A 32 3.72 7.52 -4.29
CA ARG A 32 2.46 7.38 -5.03
C ARG A 32 1.50 6.51 -4.24
N LEU A 33 0.30 7.02 -3.93
CA LEU A 33 -0.82 6.20 -3.54
C LEU A 33 -1.60 5.79 -4.78
N ASN A 34 -1.62 4.49 -5.06
CA ASN A 34 -2.40 3.93 -6.15
C ASN A 34 -3.77 3.48 -5.65
N LEU A 35 -4.80 4.18 -6.09
CA LEU A 35 -6.19 3.97 -5.71
C LEU A 35 -7.05 3.45 -6.87
N LYS A 36 -6.41 3.00 -7.97
CA LYS A 36 -7.07 2.40 -9.13
C LYS A 36 -7.85 1.15 -8.69
N PRO A 37 -9.18 1.08 -8.92
CA PRO A 37 -10.00 -0.06 -8.50
C PRO A 37 -9.48 -1.41 -9.00
N GLU A 38 -9.01 -1.49 -10.23
CA GLU A 38 -8.45 -2.68 -10.86
C GLU A 38 -7.20 -3.19 -10.14
N ASP A 39 -6.31 -2.29 -9.73
CA ASP A 39 -5.09 -2.66 -9.01
C ASP A 39 -5.40 -3.08 -7.58
N ILE A 40 -6.33 -2.38 -6.91
CA ILE A 40 -6.82 -2.78 -5.58
C ILE A 40 -7.45 -4.18 -5.65
N MET A 41 -8.25 -4.47 -6.69
CA MET A 41 -8.84 -5.80 -6.90
C MET A 41 -7.75 -6.86 -7.12
N LEU A 42 -6.72 -6.58 -7.94
CA LEU A 42 -5.60 -7.49 -8.16
C LEU A 42 -4.91 -7.85 -6.84
N TRP A 43 -4.60 -6.84 -6.01
CA TRP A 43 -3.99 -7.06 -4.71
C TRP A 43 -4.90 -7.83 -3.75
N ARG A 44 -6.21 -7.59 -3.79
CA ARG A 44 -7.19 -8.31 -2.99
C ARG A 44 -7.28 -9.78 -3.36
N GLU A 45 -7.36 -10.09 -4.65
CA GLU A 45 -7.36 -11.48 -5.13
C GLU A 45 -6.04 -12.18 -4.79
N THR A 46 -4.92 -11.46 -4.92
CA THR A 46 -3.61 -11.97 -4.51
C THR A 46 -3.58 -12.29 -3.01
N LEU A 47 -4.06 -11.37 -2.15
CA LEU A 47 -4.13 -11.58 -0.69
C LEU A 47 -4.97 -12.81 -0.32
N LYS A 48 -6.12 -13.01 -0.99
CA LYS A 48 -7.01 -14.16 -0.77
C LYS A 48 -6.37 -15.50 -1.11
N ASN A 49 -5.44 -15.52 -2.07
CA ASN A 49 -4.74 -16.72 -2.51
C ASN A 49 -3.55 -17.09 -1.61
N ILE A 50 -3.22 -16.27 -0.61
CA ILE A 50 -2.16 -16.54 0.36
C ILE A 50 -2.77 -17.25 1.56
N SER A 51 -2.25 -18.43 1.94
CA SER A 51 -2.85 -19.27 2.99
C SER A 51 -2.84 -18.64 4.39
N ASN A 52 -1.82 -17.83 4.70
CA ASN A 52 -1.71 -17.09 5.96
C ASN A 52 -1.20 -15.68 5.69
N PRO A 53 -2.07 -14.77 5.21
CA PRO A 53 -1.65 -13.44 4.81
C PRO A 53 -1.36 -12.58 6.05
N GLY A 54 -0.27 -11.84 5.99
CA GLY A 54 -0.03 -10.68 6.86
C GLY A 54 -0.79 -9.45 6.40
N ASN A 55 -0.51 -8.31 7.04
CA ASN A 55 -1.13 -7.01 6.77
C ASN A 55 -0.26 -6.11 5.87
N VAL A 56 0.80 -6.65 5.30
CA VAL A 56 1.64 -5.98 4.29
C VAL A 56 1.92 -6.94 3.14
N LEU A 57 1.67 -6.50 1.91
CA LEU A 57 2.13 -7.17 0.70
C LEU A 57 3.29 -6.39 0.06
N LEU A 58 4.22 -7.11 -0.54
CA LEU A 58 5.39 -6.54 -1.20
C LEU A 58 5.57 -7.19 -2.57
N ALA A 59 5.78 -6.39 -3.61
CA ALA A 59 6.28 -6.88 -4.89
C ALA A 59 7.81 -6.95 -4.82
N CYS A 60 8.36 -8.15 -4.65
CA CYS A 60 9.80 -8.34 -4.53
C CYS A 60 10.40 -8.96 -5.80
N GLU A 61 11.70 -8.74 -6.04
CA GLU A 61 12.43 -9.39 -7.12
C GLU A 61 12.51 -10.91 -6.96
N SER A 62 12.52 -11.39 -5.71
CA SER A 62 12.61 -12.81 -5.38
C SER A 62 11.87 -13.18 -4.10
N ASN A 63 11.25 -14.35 -4.09
CA ASN A 63 10.70 -15.05 -2.91
C ASN A 63 11.57 -16.23 -2.43
N GLN A 64 12.72 -16.47 -3.07
CA GLN A 64 13.62 -17.59 -2.75
C GLN A 64 14.71 -17.20 -1.75
N VAL A 65 14.73 -15.93 -1.33
CA VAL A 65 15.73 -15.35 -0.43
C VAL A 65 15.05 -14.68 0.77
N ASP A 66 15.83 -14.35 1.79
CA ASP A 66 15.33 -13.62 2.95
C ASP A 66 14.80 -12.24 2.55
N LEU A 67 13.80 -11.77 3.29
CA LEU A 67 13.16 -10.49 2.96
C LEU A 67 14.15 -9.31 3.05
N SER A 68 15.11 -9.37 3.96
CA SER A 68 16.18 -8.37 4.10
C SER A 68 17.23 -8.41 2.97
N THR A 69 17.14 -9.36 2.05
CA THR A 69 18.12 -9.57 0.96
C THR A 69 17.51 -9.41 -0.43
N THR A 70 16.20 -9.21 -0.52
CA THR A 70 15.49 -8.93 -1.77
C THR A 70 15.26 -7.42 -1.91
N LYS A 71 14.83 -6.97 -3.08
CA LYS A 71 14.44 -5.57 -3.32
C LYS A 71 12.99 -5.49 -3.73
N LEU A 72 12.40 -4.30 -3.56
CA LEU A 72 11.13 -3.99 -4.19
C LEU A 72 11.31 -3.83 -5.70
N THR A 73 10.31 -4.26 -6.45
CA THR A 73 10.25 -4.13 -7.90
C THR A 73 8.81 -3.82 -8.34
N TRP A 74 8.58 -3.68 -9.63
CA TRP A 74 7.24 -3.48 -10.18
C TRP A 74 6.43 -4.78 -10.21
N ILE A 75 5.11 -4.66 -10.17
CA ILE A 75 4.19 -5.80 -9.95
C ILE A 75 4.34 -6.91 -11.02
N VAL A 76 4.48 -6.54 -12.29
CA VAL A 76 4.54 -7.50 -13.40
C VAL A 76 5.77 -8.41 -13.30
N GLY A 77 5.51 -9.69 -12.99
CA GLY A 77 6.55 -10.71 -12.82
C GLY A 77 7.19 -10.73 -11.42
N ALA A 78 6.74 -9.86 -10.50
CA ALA A 78 7.25 -9.85 -9.14
C ALA A 78 6.88 -11.10 -8.36
N ALA A 79 7.78 -11.47 -7.46
CA ALA A 79 7.48 -12.40 -6.40
C ALA A 79 6.69 -11.68 -5.31
N ILE A 80 5.38 -11.93 -5.23
CA ILE A 80 4.54 -11.32 -4.20
C ILE A 80 4.81 -11.98 -2.86
N ARG A 81 5.23 -11.19 -1.87
CA ARG A 81 5.47 -11.64 -0.50
C ARG A 81 4.48 -10.99 0.44
N SER A 82 4.13 -11.71 1.50
CA SER A 82 3.30 -11.21 2.58
C SER A 82 4.08 -11.23 3.88
N THR A 83 3.95 -10.17 4.66
CA THR A 83 4.53 -10.06 6.00
C THR A 83 3.56 -9.37 6.93
N LYS A 84 3.76 -9.58 8.23
CA LYS A 84 2.93 -9.00 9.28
C LYS A 84 3.76 -8.01 10.09
N ILE A 85 3.22 -6.82 10.24
CA ILE A 85 3.73 -5.80 11.15
C ILE A 85 2.72 -5.58 12.28
N GLY A 86 3.20 -5.35 13.49
CA GLY A 86 2.39 -5.06 14.67
C GLY A 86 2.17 -3.56 14.91
N LYS A 87 3.01 -2.71 14.32
CA LYS A 87 2.98 -1.25 14.48
C LYS A 87 3.39 -0.56 13.18
N THR A 88 2.85 0.63 12.94
CA THR A 88 3.16 1.42 11.75
C THR A 88 4.66 1.67 11.58
N SER A 89 5.41 1.94 12.66
CA SER A 89 6.86 2.19 12.58
C SER A 89 7.68 1.01 12.03
N GLU A 90 7.17 -0.23 12.13
CA GLU A 90 7.86 -1.42 11.61
C GLU A 90 7.91 -1.42 10.07
N ILE A 91 6.96 -0.76 9.39
CA ILE A 91 7.00 -0.64 7.92
C ILE A 91 8.18 0.19 7.45
N ALA A 92 8.54 1.26 8.18
CA ALA A 92 9.63 2.13 7.78
C ALA A 92 10.95 1.36 7.85
N ASN A 93 11.15 0.57 8.90
CA ASN A 93 12.34 -0.28 9.03
C ASN A 93 12.39 -1.35 7.93
N LEU A 94 11.25 -1.98 7.63
CA LEU A 94 11.15 -2.95 6.55
C LEU A 94 11.48 -2.35 5.20
N LEU A 95 10.88 -1.20 4.85
CA LEU A 95 11.16 -0.52 3.58
C LEU A 95 12.63 -0.10 3.47
N LYS A 96 13.23 0.44 4.54
CA LYS A 96 14.67 0.76 4.59
C LYS A 96 15.55 -0.47 4.34
N SER A 97 15.16 -1.64 4.86
CA SER A 97 15.89 -2.89 4.59
C SER A 97 15.76 -3.40 3.14
N LEU A 98 14.81 -2.85 2.38
CA LEU A 98 14.56 -3.16 0.96
C LEU A 98 15.14 -2.08 0.04
N ASP A 99 16.17 -1.36 0.50
CA ASP A 99 16.85 -0.24 -0.17
C ASP A 99 15.96 0.99 -0.45
N ILE A 100 14.83 1.14 0.23
CA ILE A 100 14.01 2.35 0.11
C ILE A 100 14.61 3.50 0.94
N PRO A 101 14.77 4.72 0.38
CA PRO A 101 15.31 5.86 1.10
C PRO A 101 14.57 6.17 2.41
N ASN A 102 15.31 6.67 3.39
CA ASN A 102 14.82 6.89 4.76
C ASN A 102 13.54 7.74 4.80
N ASP A 103 13.55 8.88 4.11
CA ASP A 103 12.50 9.89 4.20
C ASP A 103 11.18 9.39 3.60
N ILE A 104 11.24 8.68 2.47
CA ILE A 104 10.05 8.11 1.83
C ILE A 104 9.52 6.89 2.60
N ALA A 105 10.41 6.07 3.19
CA ALA A 105 10.01 4.97 4.06
C ALA A 105 9.27 5.49 5.32
N GLU A 106 9.69 6.62 5.88
CA GLU A 106 8.99 7.26 7.00
C GLU A 106 7.69 7.94 6.58
N ALA A 107 7.66 8.54 5.38
CA ALA A 107 6.46 9.17 4.84
C ALA A 107 5.27 8.21 4.73
N VAL A 108 5.52 6.93 4.44
CA VAL A 108 4.49 5.88 4.42
C VAL A 108 3.70 5.82 5.74
N CYS A 109 4.37 6.01 6.89
CA CYS A 109 3.71 5.98 8.19
C CYS A 109 2.65 7.09 8.34
N LYS A 110 2.84 8.21 7.64
CA LYS A 110 1.94 9.37 7.67
C LYS A 110 0.83 9.27 6.62
N TYR A 111 1.15 8.75 5.43
CA TYR A 111 0.25 8.82 4.27
C TYR A 111 -0.52 7.52 3.98
N CYS A 112 -0.19 6.42 4.66
CA CYS A 112 -0.95 5.15 4.58
C CYS A 112 -1.81 4.96 5.84
N PRO A 113 -3.05 5.48 5.88
CA PRO A 113 -3.91 5.36 7.05
C PRO A 113 -4.24 3.90 7.39
N GLY A 114 -4.33 3.60 8.69
CA GLY A 114 -4.63 2.26 9.21
C GLY A 114 -3.51 1.23 9.02
N LEU A 115 -2.34 1.63 8.54
CA LEU A 115 -1.21 0.74 8.31
C LEU A 115 -0.68 0.15 9.62
N GLY A 116 -0.59 -1.18 9.65
CA GLY A 116 -0.20 -1.94 10.84
C GLY A 116 -1.35 -2.16 11.84
N SER A 117 -2.57 -1.73 11.51
CA SER A 117 -3.76 -1.98 12.30
C SER A 117 -4.92 -2.49 11.42
N GLU A 118 -5.73 -1.58 10.88
CA GLU A 118 -7.03 -1.83 10.27
C GLU A 118 -6.93 -2.13 8.76
N VAL A 119 -5.88 -1.62 8.10
CA VAL A 119 -5.78 -1.63 6.64
C VAL A 119 -4.54 -2.40 6.22
N THR A 120 -4.75 -3.39 5.34
CA THR A 120 -3.66 -4.06 4.64
C THR A 120 -3.19 -3.19 3.48
N TRP A 121 -1.88 -3.03 3.34
CA TRP A 121 -1.28 -2.24 2.26
C TRP A 121 -0.31 -3.08 1.43
N ALA A 122 -0.27 -2.81 0.13
CA ALA A 122 0.73 -3.35 -0.78
C ALA A 122 1.76 -2.27 -1.13
N PHE A 123 3.06 -2.64 -1.17
CA PHE A 123 4.16 -1.75 -1.56
C PHE A 123 4.98 -2.34 -2.71
N TYR A 124 5.37 -1.48 -3.63
CA TYR A 124 6.12 -1.85 -4.83
C TYR A 124 6.80 -0.62 -5.45
N LEU A 125 7.71 -0.81 -6.39
CA LEU A 125 8.26 0.28 -7.20
C LEU A 125 7.51 0.35 -8.52
N GLU A 126 7.16 1.54 -9.00
CA GLU A 126 6.72 1.70 -10.38
C GLU A 126 7.92 1.88 -11.33
N ARG A 127 7.70 2.00 -12.65
CA ARG A 127 8.79 1.86 -13.63
C ARG A 127 9.84 2.96 -13.55
N HIS A 128 9.47 4.16 -13.07
CA HIS A 128 10.40 5.26 -12.86
C HIS A 128 11.03 5.26 -11.46
N GLY A 129 10.80 4.19 -10.67
CA GLY A 129 11.42 4.00 -9.37
C GLY A 129 10.65 4.61 -8.20
N TRP A 130 9.45 5.16 -8.42
CA TRP A 130 8.68 5.72 -7.31
C TRP A 130 8.13 4.62 -6.41
N LEU A 131 8.24 4.82 -5.10
CA LEU A 131 7.56 3.96 -4.14
C LEU A 131 6.06 4.15 -4.29
N THR A 132 5.39 3.06 -4.61
CA THR A 132 3.94 3.03 -4.69
C THR A 132 3.36 2.22 -3.53
N ALA A 133 2.33 2.77 -2.90
CA ALA A 133 1.50 2.10 -1.92
C ALA A 133 0.07 1.96 -2.43
N SER A 134 -0.55 0.79 -2.27
CA SER A 134 -1.96 0.57 -2.62
C SER A 134 -2.71 -0.06 -1.45
N PRO A 135 -3.85 0.51 -1.01
CA PRO A 135 -4.64 -0.07 0.07
C PRO A 135 -5.44 -1.27 -0.46
N ILE A 136 -5.45 -2.37 0.28
CA ILE A 136 -6.24 -3.56 -0.06
C ILE A 136 -7.58 -3.49 0.68
N ILE A 137 -8.54 -2.79 0.07
CA ILE A 137 -9.83 -2.45 0.67
C ILE A 137 -11.01 -2.97 -0.15
N ASP A 138 -12.16 -3.18 0.48
CA ASP A 138 -13.38 -3.55 -0.23
C ASP A 138 -14.03 -2.32 -0.86
N ILE A 139 -13.81 -2.16 -2.16
CA ILE A 139 -14.32 -1.03 -2.95
C ILE A 139 -15.87 -1.00 -2.95
N LYS A 140 -16.54 -2.15 -2.75
CA LYS A 140 -18.01 -2.19 -2.59
C LYS A 140 -18.49 -1.56 -1.28
N GLN A 141 -17.70 -1.63 -0.22
CA GLN A 141 -18.04 -0.98 1.06
C GLN A 141 -17.87 0.54 0.95
N LEU A 142 -16.84 1.00 0.22
CA LEU A 142 -16.59 2.42 -0.02
C LEU A 142 -17.66 3.10 -0.90
N GLY A 143 -18.27 2.36 -1.84
CA GLY A 143 -19.41 2.85 -2.62
C GLY A 143 -20.73 2.92 -1.82
N ASN A 144 -20.89 2.11 -0.77
CA ASN A 144 -22.06 2.17 0.11
C ASN A 144 -21.97 3.33 1.10
N TRP A 145 -20.77 3.71 1.54
CA TRP A 145 -20.52 4.93 2.34
C TRP A 145 -20.84 6.24 1.59
N GLN A 146 -20.98 6.18 0.25
CA GLN A 146 -21.46 7.31 -0.54
C GLN A 146 -22.97 7.50 -0.48
N LYS A 147 -23.74 6.51 -0.01
CA LYS A 147 -25.22 6.58 0.05
C LYS A 147 -25.76 7.02 1.41
N ASP A 148 -25.01 6.83 2.48
CA ASP A 148 -25.46 7.14 3.85
C ASP A 148 -25.18 8.59 4.29
N GLY A 149 -24.69 9.43 3.36
CA GLY A 149 -24.40 10.85 3.60
C GLY A 149 -25.37 11.82 2.90
N LYS A 150 -26.57 11.38 2.51
CA LYS A 150 -27.58 12.23 1.86
C LYS A 150 -28.86 12.33 2.69
#